data_AF-A0A6G7BAR0-F1
#
_entry.id   AF-A0A6G7BAR0-F1
#
_cell.length_a   1.000
_cell.length_b   1.000
_cell.length_c   1.000
_cell.angle_alpha   90.00
_cell.angle_beta   90.00
_cell.angle_gamma   90.00
#
_symmetry.space_group_name_H-M   'P 1'
#
loop_
_entity.id
_entity.type
_entity.pdbx_description
1 polymer ?
#
loop_
_entity_poly.entity_id
_entity_poly.type
_entity_poly.pdbx_seq_one_letter_code
_entity_poly.pdbx_strand_id
1 'polypeptide(L)'
;MFGKKNKVEEKIVTDICEILKDPELKQEERNALTRVQNRLEKGEYTPRVLNNFLSQVRPLALQSKLSPSVDKFYTDIINNAYKGISWAGMMFMKF
;
A
#
# COMPACT_ATOMS: atom_id res chain seq x y z
N MET A 1 7.45 -8.77 -23.54
CA MET A 1 8.25 -7.60 -23.13
C MET A 1 8.10 -7.45 -21.62
N PHE A 2 9.04 -7.98 -20.83
CA PHE A 2 9.06 -7.77 -19.38
C PHE A 2 9.69 -6.40 -19.13
N GLY A 3 8.85 -5.37 -19.06
CA GLY A 3 9.29 -4.02 -18.71
C GLY A 3 10.01 -4.07 -17.37
N LYS A 4 11.16 -3.40 -17.27
CA LYS A 4 11.92 -3.24 -16.01
C LYS A 4 10.94 -2.88 -14.89
N LYS A 5 10.89 -3.68 -13.82
CA LYS A 5 10.13 -3.32 -12.61
C LYS A 5 10.55 -1.92 -12.20
N ASN A 6 9.56 -1.05 -11.97
CA ASN A 6 9.85 0.32 -11.60
C ASN A 6 10.49 0.30 -10.20
N LYS A 7 11.59 1.02 -9.97
CA LYS A 7 12.29 1.08 -8.67
C LYS A 7 11.34 1.40 -7.50
N VAL A 8 10.26 2.12 -7.81
CA VAL A 8 9.22 2.48 -6.85
C VAL A 8 8.39 1.26 -6.41
N GLU A 9 8.04 0.38 -7.34
CA GLU A 9 7.27 -0.84 -7.06
C GLU A 9 8.10 -1.82 -6.23
N GLU A 10 9.39 -1.96 -6.53
CA GLU A 10 10.32 -2.76 -5.74
C GLU A 10 10.39 -2.25 -4.29
N LYS A 11 10.42 -0.93 -4.11
CA LYS A 11 10.40 -0.31 -2.78
C LYS A 11 9.11 -0.62 -2.04
N ILE A 12 7.95 -0.48 -2.69
CA ILE A 12 6.64 -0.80 -2.07
C ILE A 12 6.59 -2.26 -1.64
N VAL A 13 7.01 -3.19 -2.51
CA VAL A 13 7.02 -4.63 -2.18
C VAL A 13 7.97 -4.92 -1.02
N THR A 14 9.14 -4.26 -0.99
CA THR A 14 10.10 -4.41 0.11
C THR A 14 9.51 -3.91 1.43
N ASP A 15 8.87 -2.74 1.44
CA ASP A 15 8.23 -2.18 2.64
C ASP A 15 7.12 -3.12 3.14
N ILE A 16 6.30 -3.67 2.24
CA ILE A 16 5.27 -4.67 2.58
C ILE A 16 5.89 -5.92 3.21
N CYS A 17 6.96 -6.46 2.62
CA CYS A 17 7.66 -7.62 3.16
C CYS A 17 8.17 -7.37 4.59
N GLU A 18 8.71 -6.20 4.89
CA GLU A 18 9.14 -5.85 6.25
C GLU A 18 7.95 -5.76 7.21
N ILE A 19 6.82 -5.17 6.81
CA ILE A 19 5.61 -5.10 7.64
C ILE A 19 5.06 -6.51 7.92
N LEU A 20 5.08 -7.42 6.94
CA LEU A 20 4.57 -8.78 7.10
C LEU A 20 5.39 -9.65 8.08
N LYS A 21 6.61 -9.25 8.44
CA LYS A 21 7.41 -9.92 9.46
C LYS A 21 6.89 -9.66 10.89
N ASP A 22 6.08 -8.63 11.07
CA ASP A 22 5.49 -8.30 12.38
C ASP A 22 4.50 -9.39 12.83
N PRO A 23 4.78 -10.10 13.95
CA PRO A 23 3.92 -11.16 14.44
C PRO A 23 2.61 -10.64 15.06
N GLU A 24 2.56 -9.37 15.49
CA GLU A 24 1.36 -8.77 16.10
C GLU A 24 0.41 -8.18 15.06
N LEU A 25 0.78 -8.24 13.79
CA LEU A 25 -0.03 -7.77 12.67
C LEU A 25 -1.35 -8.52 12.60
N LYS A 26 -2.46 -7.76 12.58
CA LYS A 26 -3.80 -8.33 12.49
C LYS A 26 -3.97 -9.12 11.20
N GLN A 27 -4.69 -10.23 11.27
CA GLN A 27 -4.88 -11.11 10.12
C GLN A 27 -5.51 -10.40 8.92
N GLU A 28 -6.43 -9.45 9.15
CA GLU A 28 -7.07 -8.66 8.10
C GLU A 28 -6.06 -7.78 7.34
N GLU A 29 -5.14 -7.15 8.07
CA GLU A 29 -4.08 -6.30 7.51
C GLU A 29 -3.05 -7.14 6.77
N ARG A 30 -2.65 -8.27 7.34
CA ARG A 30 -1.80 -9.28 6.70
C ARG A 30 -2.38 -9.71 5.36
N ASN A 31 -3.68 -10.03 5.33
CA ASN A 31 -4.38 -10.41 4.11
C ASN A 31 -4.43 -9.26 3.09
N ALA A 32 -4.68 -8.03 3.53
CA ALA A 32 -4.69 -6.85 2.66
C ALA A 32 -3.32 -6.58 2.03
N LEU A 33 -2.24 -6.62 2.83
CA LEU A 33 -0.86 -6.43 2.39
C LEU A 33 -0.39 -7.53 1.44
N THR A 34 -0.69 -8.79 1.76
CA THR A 34 -0.36 -9.94 0.89
C THR A 34 -1.06 -9.83 -0.47
N ARG A 35 -2.30 -9.32 -0.49
CA ARG A 35 -3.01 -9.05 -1.75
C ARG A 35 -2.32 -7.97 -2.56
N VAL A 36 -1.83 -6.89 -1.94
CA VAL A 36 -1.08 -5.84 -2.62
C VAL A 36 0.19 -6.42 -3.24
N GLN A 37 1.00 -7.14 -2.45
CA GLN A 37 2.23 -7.78 -2.90
C GLN A 37 2.00 -8.64 -4.14
N ASN A 38 1.05 -9.59 -4.06
CA ASN A 38 0.75 -10.51 -5.16
C ASN A 38 0.31 -9.79 -6.45
N ARG A 39 -0.41 -8.67 -6.33
CA ARG A 39 -0.90 -7.91 -7.50
C ARG A 39 0.23 -7.08 -8.13
N LEU A 40 1.09 -6.47 -7.32
CA LEU A 40 2.27 -5.76 -7.81
C LEU A 40 3.26 -6.72 -8.48
N GLU A 41 3.48 -7.91 -7.92
CA GLU A 41 4.34 -8.92 -8.53
C GLU A 41 3.83 -9.42 -9.88
N LYS A 42 2.50 -9.45 -10.07
CA LYS A 42 1.84 -9.75 -11.35
C LYS A 42 1.92 -8.60 -12.37
N GLY A 43 2.47 -7.45 -12.00
CA GLY A 43 2.55 -6.27 -12.86
C GLY A 43 1.21 -5.55 -13.04
N GLU A 44 0.27 -5.70 -12.09
CA GLU A 44 -0.94 -4.88 -12.11
C GLU A 44 -0.62 -3.40 -11.88
N TYR A 45 -1.48 -2.53 -12.42
CA TYR A 45 -1.29 -1.08 -12.35
C TYR A 45 -1.22 -0.58 -10.90
N THR A 46 -0.01 -0.20 -10.46
CA THR A 46 0.32 0.18 -9.08
C THR A 46 -0.66 1.18 -8.44
N PRO A 47 -1.03 2.31 -9.08
CA PRO A 47 -2.03 3.23 -8.50
C PRO A 47 -3.37 2.56 -8.18
N ARG A 48 -3.84 1.65 -9.04
CA ARG A 48 -5.09 0.91 -8.81
C ARG A 48 -4.94 -0.08 -7.65
N VAL A 49 -3.80 -0.76 -7.54
CA VAL A 49 -3.55 -1.70 -6.44
C VAL A 49 -3.54 -0.95 -5.10
N LEU A 50 -2.81 0.16 -5.02
CA LEU A 50 -2.73 0.98 -3.81
C LEU A 50 -4.09 1.61 -3.45
N ASN A 51 -4.85 2.12 -4.41
CA ASN A 51 -6.19 2.68 -4.13
C ASN A 51 -7.16 1.63 -3.55
N ASN A 52 -7.10 0.39 -4.04
CA ASN A 52 -7.91 -0.68 -3.48
C ASN A 52 -7.52 -0.97 -2.02
N PHE A 53 -6.23 -0.99 -1.73
CA PHE A 53 -5.73 -1.15 -0.37
C PHE A 53 -6.22 -0.03 0.54
N LEU A 54 -6.03 1.24 0.15
CA LEU A 54 -6.49 2.40 0.92
C LEU A 54 -7.99 2.35 1.19
N SER A 55 -8.79 2.02 0.17
CA SER A 55 -10.24 1.89 0.32
C SER A 55 -10.62 0.80 1.32
N GLN A 56 -9.87 -0.31 1.35
CA GLN A 56 -10.12 -1.43 2.26
C GLN A 56 -9.78 -1.07 3.70
N VAL A 57 -8.65 -0.39 3.94
CA VAL A 57 -8.17 -0.10 5.30
C VAL A 57 -8.65 1.25 5.85
N ARG A 58 -9.21 2.13 5.01
CA ARG A 58 -9.69 3.47 5.41
C ARG A 58 -10.65 3.45 6.62
N PRO A 59 -11.65 2.57 6.72
CA PRO A 59 -12.53 2.54 7.90
C PRO A 59 -11.77 2.28 9.20
N LEU A 60 -10.72 1.44 9.15
CA LEU A 60 -9.85 1.16 10.30
C LEU A 60 -8.92 2.34 10.59
N ALA A 61 -8.39 3.00 9.55
CA ALA A 61 -7.57 4.20 9.68
C ALA A 61 -8.35 5.33 10.38
N LEU A 62 -9.60 5.58 9.96
CA LEU A 62 -10.47 6.60 10.55
C LEU A 62 -10.80 6.35 12.02
N GLN A 63 -10.74 5.08 12.45
CA GLN A 63 -10.97 4.69 13.85
C GLN A 63 -9.68 4.55 14.65
N SER A 64 -8.51 4.89 14.07
CA SER A 64 -7.19 4.67 14.66
C SER A 64 -6.96 3.23 15.10
N LYS A 65 -7.48 2.27 14.33
CA LYS A 65 -7.43 0.82 14.61
C LYS A 65 -6.39 0.09 13.77
N LEU A 66 -5.63 0.78 12.93
CA LEU A 66 -4.53 0.16 12.19
C LEU A 66 -3.35 -0.15 13.11
N SER A 67 -2.63 -1.24 12.80
CA SER A 67 -1.35 -1.51 13.42
C SER A 67 -0.35 -0.41 13.03
N PRO A 68 0.58 0.00 13.91
CA PRO A 68 1.48 1.14 13.65
C PRO A 68 2.23 1.07 12.32
N SER A 69 2.70 -0.13 11.95
CA SER A 69 3.40 -0.39 10.69
C SER A 69 2.51 -0.19 9.46
N VAL A 70 1.23 -0.55 9.57
CA VAL A 70 0.22 -0.43 8.50
C VAL A 70 -0.27 0.99 8.37
N ASP A 71 -0.45 1.68 9.49
CA ASP A 71 -0.84 3.09 9.54
C ASP A 71 0.24 3.99 8.90
N LYS A 72 1.51 3.71 9.22
CA LYS A 72 2.65 4.37 8.56
C LYS A 72 2.64 4.14 7.05
N PHE A 73 2.46 2.89 6.61
CA PHE A 73 2.39 2.57 5.18
C PHE A 73 1.21 3.24 4.48
N TYR A 74 0.02 3.23 5.09
CA TYR A 74 -1.17 3.95 4.62
C TYR A 74 -0.87 5.44 4.44
N THR A 75 -0.24 6.06 5.43
CA THR A 75 0.14 7.47 5.43
C THR A 75 1.20 7.79 4.38
N ASP A 76 2.22 6.93 4.21
CA ASP A 76 3.27 7.08 3.20
C ASP A 76 2.70 7.04 1.77
N ILE A 77 1.68 6.21 1.51
CA ILE A 77 0.98 6.21 0.23
C ILE A 77 0.25 7.53 0.01
N ILE A 78 -0.51 8.01 1.00
CA ILE A 78 -1.30 9.25 0.90
C ILE A 78 -0.40 10.47 0.70
N ASN A 79 0.70 10.53 1.43
CA ASN A 79 1.68 11.62 1.36
C ASN A 79 2.59 11.52 0.13
N ASN A 80 2.35 10.57 -0.77
CA ASN A 80 3.13 10.34 -1.99
C ASN A 80 4.64 10.17 -1.70
N ALA A 81 4.98 9.44 -0.62
CA ALA A 81 6.36 9.09 -0.29
C ALA A 81 7.04 8.27 -1.40
N TYR A 82 6.23 7.60 -2.23
CA TYR A 82 6.63 6.83 -3.40
C TYR A 82 6.65 7.71 -4.66
N LYS A 83 7.67 8.56 -4.78
CA LYS A 83 7.88 9.45 -5.94
C LYS A 83 7.91 8.66 -7.26
N GLY A 84 7.07 9.04 -8.22
CA GLY A 84 7.01 8.41 -9.56
C GLY A 84 5.71 7.66 -9.85
N ILE A 85 4.79 7.61 -8.89
CA ILE A 85 3.43 7.14 -9.11
C ILE A 85 2.57 8.34 -9.50
N SER A 86 2.04 8.37 -10.74
CA SER A 86 1.06 9.39 -11.16
C SER A 86 -0.24 9.16 -10.39
N TRP A 87 -0.33 9.78 -9.23
CA TRP A 87 -1.39 9.57 -8.25
C TRP A 87 -2.58 10.49 -8.57
N ALA A 88 -3.63 9.94 -9.21
CA ALA A 88 -4.89 10.67 -9.43
C ALA A 88 -5.73 10.84 -8.15
N GLY A 89 -5.39 10.12 -7.07
CA GLY A 89 -6.12 10.10 -5.80
C GLY A 89 -6.02 11.38 -4.97
N MET A 90 -5.05 12.26 -5.24
CA MET A 90 -4.88 13.52 -4.49
C MET A 90 -6.08 14.47 -4.72
N MET A 91 -6.83 14.28 -5.82
CA MET A 91 -8.06 15.04 -6.09
C MET A 91 -9.22 14.67 -5.16
N PHE A 92 -9.24 13.48 -4.55
CA PHE A 92 -10.35 12.98 -3.73
C PHE A 92 -10.11 13.03 -2.21
N MET A 93 -8.91 13.44 -1.77
CA MET A 93 -8.55 13.55 -0.34
C MET A 93 -8.37 15.00 0.13
N LYS A 94 -8.93 15.98 -0.60
CA LYS A 94 -9.05 17.35 -0.11
C LYS A 94 -10.24 17.38 0.88
N PHE A 95 -9.93 17.21 2.16
CA PHE A 95 -10.82 17.62 3.26
C PHE A 95 -10.76 19.14 3.44
#